data_AF-A0A410V7Q2-F1
#
_entry.id   AF-A0A410V7Q2-F1
#
_cell.length_a   1.000
_cell.length_b   1.000
_cell.length_c   1.000
_cell.angle_alpha   90.00
_cell.angle_beta   90.00
_cell.angle_gamma   90.00
#
_symmetry.space_group_name_H-M   'P 1'
#
loop_
_entity.id
_entity.type
_entity.pdbx_description
1 polymer ?
#
loop_
_entity_poly.entity_id
_entity_poly.type
_entity_poly.pdbx_seq_one_letter_code
_entity_poly.pdbx_strand_id
1 'polypeptide(L)'
;MSARTQVTLDPETRRRAQAKAAEKKISFAEYVRRLVVDDLGEAETKLDISTMFDLADEGQETDVANQKDEMIAEAILDVHSSRKRRKTTKLKLRSRRR
;
A
#
# COMPACT_ATOMS: atom_id res chain seq x y z
N MET A 1 24.73 4.38 14.68
CA MET A 1 26.17 4.09 14.46
C MET A 1 26.32 2.61 14.16
N SER A 2 27.17 2.22 13.21
CA SER A 2 27.44 0.80 12.94
C SER A 2 28.54 0.27 13.86
N ALA A 3 28.29 -0.85 14.51
CA ALA A 3 29.29 -1.59 15.27
C ALA A 3 30.02 -2.58 14.34
N ARG A 4 31.34 -2.71 14.47
CA ARG A 4 32.13 -3.71 13.73
C ARG A 4 32.19 -5.01 14.53
N THR A 5 31.77 -6.09 13.90
CA THR A 5 31.83 -7.44 14.48
C THR A 5 32.60 -8.36 13.52
N GLN A 6 33.49 -9.20 14.06
CA GLN A 6 34.17 -10.25 13.31
C GLN A 6 33.51 -11.59 13.63
N VAL A 7 33.07 -12.32 12.60
CA VAL A 7 32.41 -13.62 12.73
C VAL A 7 33.20 -14.64 11.92
N THR A 8 33.51 -15.78 12.54
CA THR A 8 34.17 -16.91 11.86
C THR A 8 33.10 -17.85 11.33
N LEU A 9 33.19 -18.19 10.04
CA LEU A 9 32.35 -19.20 9.40
C LEU A 9 33.23 -20.33 8.92
N ASP A 10 32.70 -21.54 8.92
CA ASP A 10 33.37 -22.64 8.25
C ASP A 10 33.52 -22.33 6.74
N PRO A 11 34.55 -22.87 6.06
CA PRO A 11 34.82 -22.54 4.66
C PRO A 11 33.68 -22.87 3.70
N GLU A 12 32.92 -23.94 3.98
CA GLU A 12 31.83 -24.41 3.13
C GLU A 12 30.61 -23.47 3.23
N THR A 13 30.20 -23.12 4.43
CA THR A 13 29.15 -22.14 4.71
C THR A 13 29.50 -20.78 4.12
N ARG A 14 30.75 -20.33 4.28
CA ARG A 14 31.21 -19.07 3.67
C ARG A 14 31.07 -19.11 2.15
N ARG A 15 31.47 -20.21 1.50
CA ARG A 15 31.36 -20.37 0.04
C ARG A 15 29.90 -20.37 -0.42
N ARG A 16 29.02 -21.11 0.27
CA ARG A 16 27.57 -21.16 -0.04
C ARG A 16 26.91 -19.80 0.14
N ALA A 17 27.24 -19.09 1.21
CA ALA A 17 26.70 -17.76 1.47
C ALA A 17 27.19 -16.72 0.44
N GLN A 18 28.45 -16.78 0.02
CA GLN A 18 28.94 -15.95 -1.10
C GLN A 18 28.23 -16.25 -2.42
N ALA A 19 27.97 -17.53 -2.73
CA ALA A 19 27.22 -17.91 -3.91
C ALA A 19 25.78 -17.35 -3.88
N LYS A 20 25.08 -17.47 -2.74
CA LYS A 20 23.75 -16.88 -2.56
C LYS A 20 23.76 -15.35 -2.65
N ALA A 21 24.78 -14.69 -2.11
CA ALA A 21 24.92 -13.24 -2.24
C ALA A 21 25.10 -12.82 -3.72
N ALA A 22 25.92 -13.55 -4.47
CA ALA A 22 26.13 -13.34 -5.91
C ALA A 22 24.84 -13.57 -6.72
N GLU A 23 24.07 -14.62 -6.42
CA GLU A 23 22.76 -14.88 -7.03
C GLU A 23 21.80 -13.71 -6.82
N LYS A 24 21.78 -13.16 -5.59
CA LYS A 24 20.99 -11.98 -5.22
C LYS A 24 21.60 -10.64 -5.69
N LYS A 25 22.76 -10.66 -6.35
CA LYS A 25 23.50 -9.47 -6.80
C LYS A 25 23.80 -8.45 -5.68
N ILE A 26 24.02 -8.93 -4.47
CA ILE A 26 24.36 -8.10 -3.29
C ILE A 26 25.73 -8.49 -2.74
N SER A 27 26.32 -7.61 -1.92
CA SER A 27 27.57 -7.94 -1.23
C SER A 27 27.35 -9.02 -0.16
N PHE A 28 28.39 -9.79 0.17
CA PHE A 28 28.33 -10.79 1.23
C PHE A 28 27.94 -10.18 2.59
N ALA A 29 28.49 -9.01 2.93
CA ALA A 29 28.15 -8.32 4.16
C ALA A 29 26.66 -7.92 4.21
N GLU A 30 26.09 -7.53 3.07
CA GLU A 30 24.67 -7.22 2.96
C GLU A 30 23.78 -8.45 3.07
N TYR A 31 24.21 -9.56 2.48
CA TYR A 31 23.51 -10.83 2.62
C TYR A 31 23.45 -11.28 4.09
N VAL A 32 24.57 -11.18 4.83
CA VAL A 32 24.61 -11.50 6.25
C VAL A 32 23.74 -10.54 7.07
N ARG A 33 23.76 -9.23 6.77
CA ARG A 33 22.88 -8.27 7.44
C ARG A 33 21.41 -8.60 7.26
N ARG A 34 20.96 -8.87 6.03
CA ARG A 34 19.58 -9.26 5.75
C ARG A 34 19.18 -10.53 6.47
N LEU A 35 20.04 -11.55 6.48
CA LEU A 35 19.76 -12.78 7.23
C LEU A 35 19.54 -12.51 8.71
N VAL A 36 20.36 -11.66 9.34
CA VAL A 36 20.20 -11.31 10.76
C VAL A 36 18.92 -10.52 10.98
N VAL A 37 18.58 -9.58 10.09
CA VAL A 37 17.34 -8.80 10.16
C VAL A 37 16.11 -9.70 10.00
N ASP A 38 16.12 -10.59 9.01
CA ASP A 38 15.04 -11.54 8.73
C ASP A 38 14.85 -12.52 9.91
N ASP A 39 15.95 -13.02 10.49
CA ASP A 39 15.95 -13.98 11.60
C ASP A 39 15.46 -13.36 12.91
N LEU A 40 15.88 -12.13 13.20
CA LEU A 40 15.39 -11.38 14.35
C LEU A 40 13.92 -10.94 14.18
N GLY A 41 13.37 -11.08 12.96
CA GLY A 41 12.17 -10.40 12.51
C GLY A 41 12.42 -8.90 12.46
N GLU A 42 12.16 -8.23 11.34
CA GLU A 42 12.07 -6.78 11.41
C GLU A 42 11.06 -6.43 12.51
N ALA A 43 11.46 -5.57 13.45
CA ALA A 43 10.52 -4.64 14.03
C ALA A 43 9.91 -3.95 12.83
N GLU A 44 8.72 -4.40 12.40
CA GLU A 44 8.06 -3.98 11.17
C GLU A 44 8.37 -2.51 10.99
N THR A 45 9.24 -2.18 10.04
CA THR A 45 9.13 -0.87 9.43
C THR A 45 7.77 -1.02 8.80
N LYS A 46 6.71 -0.55 9.50
CA LYS A 46 5.37 -0.45 8.96
C LYS A 46 5.61 0.22 7.62
N LEU A 47 5.65 -0.58 6.56
CA LEU A 47 5.48 -0.09 5.22
C LEU A 47 4.08 0.49 5.34
N ASP A 48 4.05 1.80 5.56
CA ASP A 48 2.81 2.51 5.70
C ASP A 48 2.05 2.15 4.43
N ILE A 49 0.97 1.39 4.59
CA ILE A 49 0.19 0.88 3.46
C ILE A 49 -0.28 2.07 2.60
N SER A 50 -0.34 3.26 3.22
CA SER A 50 -0.51 4.57 2.60
C SER A 50 0.52 4.94 1.52
N THR A 51 1.71 4.32 1.52
CA THR A 51 2.72 4.51 0.45
C THR A 51 2.56 3.54 -0.72
N MET A 52 1.86 2.42 -0.54
CA MET A 52 1.66 1.43 -1.61
C MET A 52 0.40 1.70 -2.42
N PHE A 53 -0.57 2.36 -1.81
CA PHE A 53 -1.71 2.96 -2.50
C PHE A 53 -1.39 4.43 -2.71
N ASP A 54 -1.56 4.93 -3.93
CA ASP A 54 -1.53 6.36 -4.27
C ASP A 54 -2.77 7.05 -3.65
N LEU A 55 -2.90 6.97 -2.31
CA LEU A 55 -3.90 7.68 -1.53
C LEU A 55 -3.48 9.14 -1.64
N ALA A 56 -4.19 9.89 -2.46
CA ALA A 56 -3.87 11.28 -2.77
C ALA A 56 -3.48 12.06 -1.50
N ASP A 57 -2.28 12.68 -1.51
CA ASP A 57 -1.82 13.62 -0.47
C ASP A 57 -2.70 14.89 -0.38
N GLU A 58 -3.65 15.06 -1.30
CA GLU A 58 -4.54 16.21 -1.38
C GLU A 58 -5.99 15.80 -1.11
N GLY A 59 -6.52 16.22 0.05
CA GLY A 59 -7.90 15.98 0.48
C GLY A 59 -8.09 16.23 1.97
N GLN A 60 -9.34 16.22 2.44
CA GLN A 60 -9.59 16.15 3.89
C GLN A 60 -9.38 14.72 4.38
N GLU A 61 -8.75 14.56 5.54
CA GLU A 61 -8.65 13.28 6.24
C GLU A 61 -10.05 12.65 6.32
N THR A 62 -10.21 11.50 5.67
CA THR A 62 -11.50 10.79 5.61
C THR A 62 -11.30 9.43 6.25
N ASP A 63 -11.97 9.20 7.39
CA ASP A 63 -11.92 7.93 8.10
C ASP A 63 -12.85 6.91 7.44
N VAL A 64 -12.39 6.35 6.32
CA VAL A 64 -13.13 5.33 5.56
C VAL A 64 -13.39 4.08 6.41
N ALA A 65 -12.53 3.75 7.37
CA ALA A 65 -12.68 2.53 8.16
C ALA A 65 -13.95 2.57 9.02
N ASN A 66 -14.23 3.72 9.65
CA ASN A 66 -15.40 3.89 10.50
C ASN A 66 -16.61 4.49 9.77
N GLN A 67 -16.42 5.26 8.69
CA GLN A 67 -17.49 6.00 8.01
C GLN A 67 -17.97 5.37 6.70
N LYS A 68 -17.40 4.24 6.26
CA LYS A 68 -17.75 3.61 4.96
C LYS A 68 -19.25 3.45 4.72
N ASP A 69 -20.02 3.07 5.74
CA ASP A 69 -21.43 2.74 5.56
C ASP A 69 -22.26 3.99 5.28
N GLU A 70 -21.94 5.10 5.95
CA GLU A 70 -22.53 6.41 5.71
C GLU A 70 -22.11 6.94 4.34
N MET A 71 -20.82 6.86 3.99
CA MET A 71 -20.31 7.29 2.69
C MET A 71 -20.96 6.54 1.53
N ILE A 72 -21.14 5.22 1.67
CA ILE A 72 -21.84 4.40 0.67
C ILE A 72 -23.31 4.81 0.58
N ALA A 73 -23.97 5.06 1.71
CA ALA A 73 -25.36 5.49 1.73
C ALA A 73 -25.55 6.85 1.02
N GLU A 74 -24.68 7.83 1.31
CA GLU A 74 -24.69 9.14 0.65
C GLU A 74 -24.46 9.01 -0.86
N ALA A 75 -23.47 8.22 -1.29
CA ALA A 75 -23.18 8.00 -2.71
C ALA A 75 -24.38 7.37 -3.43
N ILE A 76 -25.05 6.40 -2.81
CA ILE A 76 -26.27 5.80 -3.34
C ILE A 76 -27.37 6.86 -3.46
N LEU A 77 -27.61 7.64 -2.41
CA LEU A 77 -28.64 8.69 -2.40
C LEU A 77 -28.39 9.73 -3.48
N ASP A 78 -27.15 10.17 -3.68
CA ASP A 78 -26.82 11.19 -4.69
C ASP A 78 -27.02 10.68 -6.12
N VAL A 79 -26.64 9.43 -6.40
CA VAL A 79 -26.92 8.77 -7.69
C VAL A 79 -28.44 8.66 -7.94
N HIS A 80 -29.23 8.41 -6.90
CA HIS A 80 -30.69 8.32 -7.02
C HIS A 80 -31.34 9.69 -7.20
N SER A 81 -30.86 10.72 -6.50
CA SER A 81 -31.36 12.10 -6.58
C SER A 81 -31.10 12.70 -7.96
N SER A 82 -29.90 12.50 -8.50
CA SER A 82 -29.48 12.97 -9.81
C SER A 82 -30.23 12.26 -10.95
N ARG A 83 -30.51 10.95 -10.81
CA ARG A 83 -31.40 10.21 -11.74
C ARG A 83 -32.83 10.71 -11.73
N LYS A 84 -33.41 11.01 -10.55
CA LYS A 84 -34.77 11.57 -10.46
C LYS A 84 -34.85 12.94 -11.13
N ARG A 85 -33.88 13.82 -10.86
CA ARG A 85 -33.78 15.14 -11.50
C ARG A 85 -33.67 15.05 -13.03
N ARG A 86 -32.87 14.14 -13.57
CA ARG A 86 -32.76 13.95 -15.04
C ARG A 86 -34.07 13.48 -15.69
N LYS A 87 -34.86 12.65 -15.00
CA LYS A 87 -36.17 12.18 -15.52
C LYS A 87 -37.21 13.30 -15.55
N THR A 88 -37.28 14.14 -14.51
CA THR A 88 -38.24 15.25 -14.47
C THR A 88 -37.91 16.33 -15.51
N THR A 89 -36.62 16.62 -15.73
CA THR A 89 -36.20 17.56 -16.78
C THR A 89 -36.54 17.06 -18.20
N LYS A 90 -36.36 15.75 -18.47
CA LYS A 90 -36.77 15.15 -19.77
C LYS A 90 -38.29 15.19 -19.97
N LEU A 91 -39.09 14.98 -18.91
CA LEU A 91 -40.55 15.05 -19.00
C LEU A 91 -41.03 16.46 -19.36
N LYS A 92 -40.48 17.50 -18.71
CA LYS A 92 -40.80 18.91 -18.99
C LYS A 92 -40.38 19.36 -20.38
N LEU A 93 -39.29 18.82 -20.93
CA LEU A 93 -38.83 19.15 -22.28
C LEU A 93 -39.75 18.57 -23.36
N ARG A 94 -40.35 17.39 -23.11
CA ARG A 94 -41.29 16.76 -24.04
C ARG A 94 -42.67 17.43 -24.03
N SER A 95 -43.12 17.95 -22.88
CA SER A 95 -44.41 18.65 -22.78
C SER A 95 -44.40 20.05 -23.40
N ARG A 96 -43.21 20.65 -23.61
CA ARG A 96 -43.03 21.97 -24.25
C ARG A 96 -42.92 21.92 -25.78
N ARG A 97 -42.85 20.72 -26.38
CA ARG A 97 -42.75 20.51 -27.84
C ARG A 97 -44.08 20.07 -28.47
N ARG A 98 -45.20 20.23 -27.78
CA ARG A 98 -46.56 20.00 -28.28
C ARG A 98 -47.33 21.29 -28.25
#